data_AF-A0A401PC85-F1
#
_entry.id   AF-A0A401PC85-F1
#
_cell.length_a   1.000
_cell.length_b   1.000
_cell.length_c   1.000
_cell.angle_alpha   90.00
_cell.angle_beta   90.00
_cell.angle_gamma   90.00
#
_symmetry.space_group_name_H-M   'P 1'
#
loop_
_entity.id
_entity.type
_entity.pdbx_description
1 polymer ?
#
loop_
_entity_poly.entity_id
_entity_poly.type
_entity_poly.pdbx_seq_one_letter_code
_entity_poly.pdbx_strand_id
1 'polypeptide(L)'
;MPQLKEFMLSEAQNKLNIFMDTIKREYNGILANLAPAELEMTIDAKCQAAAIAFQRLQLAFSAAIALSAIQLLKRSKILMTQKQHITRNPSTAFKNRLRTNTSSEDQVTKILYQEPHNVEACARLHLGLWLKCRLIMLTALTAQLYGIGQKKDEGFLETARLCEEGIEEAKANGLVELQTEFMLQAVLLDFRLGRVKDYIKTLLQDMKELLNTRQFISPSAQMILAQAILQLTDLRKTETLCISKDAVMQEKISLCLSAQKLILDQVLTFECFLSMSLLKQK
;
A
#
# COMPACT_ATOMS: atom_id res chain seq x y z
N MET A 1 22.61 -16.48 -4.58
CA MET A 1 21.32 -15.75 -4.48
C MET A 1 21.39 -14.24 -4.75
N PRO A 2 22.35 -13.43 -4.24
CA PRO A 2 22.29 -11.96 -4.41
C PRO A 2 22.40 -11.50 -5.87
N GLN A 3 23.20 -12.19 -6.69
CA GLN A 3 23.32 -11.89 -8.13
C GLN A 3 22.02 -12.11 -8.91
N LEU A 4 21.26 -13.17 -8.57
CA LEU A 4 19.96 -13.44 -9.20
C LEU A 4 18.93 -12.37 -8.83
N LYS A 5 18.87 -11.98 -7.56
CA LYS A 5 17.99 -10.89 -7.10
C LYS A 5 18.31 -9.59 -7.86
N GLU A 6 19.60 -9.24 -7.97
CA GLU A 6 19.99 -8.01 -8.65
C GLU A 6 19.68 -8.03 -10.14
N PHE A 7 19.86 -9.18 -10.79
CA PHE A 7 19.45 -9.37 -12.19
C PHE A 7 17.94 -9.18 -12.37
N MET A 8 17.12 -9.82 -11.53
CA MET A 8 15.66 -9.69 -11.58
C MET A 8 15.19 -8.26 -11.33
N LEU A 9 15.77 -7.57 -10.35
CA LEU A 9 15.46 -6.16 -10.07
C LEU A 9 15.88 -5.23 -11.22
N SER A 10 17.01 -5.50 -11.85
CA SER A 10 17.48 -4.75 -13.02
C SER A 10 16.55 -4.94 -14.22
N GLU A 11 16.15 -6.18 -14.50
CA GLU A 11 15.23 -6.49 -15.59
C GLU A 11 13.85 -5.87 -15.37
N ALA A 12 13.30 -5.98 -14.15
CA ALA A 12 12.03 -5.35 -13.80
C ALA A 12 12.12 -3.82 -13.93
N GLN A 13 13.21 -3.20 -13.48
CA GLN A 13 13.43 -1.76 -13.63
C GLN A 13 13.50 -1.34 -15.09
N ASN A 14 14.18 -2.11 -15.94
CA ASN A 14 14.27 -1.83 -17.37
C ASN A 14 12.89 -1.86 -18.04
N LYS A 15 12.07 -2.87 -17.73
CA LYS A 15 10.69 -2.96 -18.25
C LYS A 15 9.84 -1.78 -17.81
N LEU A 16 9.93 -1.39 -16.53
CA LEU A 16 9.22 -0.21 -16.02
C LEU A 16 9.68 1.07 -16.71
N ASN A 17 10.98 1.24 -16.96
CA ASN A 17 11.50 2.41 -17.68
C ASN A 17 10.99 2.47 -19.12
N ILE A 18 11.02 1.35 -19.85
CA ILE A 18 10.49 1.25 -21.23
C ILE A 18 9.00 1.61 -21.26
N PHE A 19 8.22 1.09 -20.31
CA PHE A 19 6.80 1.42 -20.17
C PHE A 19 6.60 2.92 -19.93
N MET A 20 7.29 3.48 -18.93
CA MET A 20 7.18 4.90 -18.58
C MET A 20 7.60 5.82 -19.73
N ASP A 21 8.61 5.45 -20.52
CA ASP A 21 9.05 6.23 -21.67
C ASP A 21 8.11 6.10 -22.87
N THR A 22 7.36 5.01 -22.96
CA THR A 22 6.28 4.84 -23.96
C THR A 22 5.12 5.77 -23.63
N ILE A 23 4.62 5.74 -22.39
CA ILE A 23 3.55 6.64 -21.93
C ILE A 23 3.96 8.11 -22.07
N LYS A 24 5.20 8.48 -21.70
CA LYS A 24 5.67 9.86 -21.87
C LYS A 24 5.68 10.30 -23.33
N ARG A 25 6.06 9.42 -24.27
CA ARG A 25 6.07 9.73 -25.71
C ARG A 25 4.66 9.93 -26.24
N GLU A 26 3.73 9.06 -25.88
CA GLU A 26 2.32 9.16 -26.30
C GLU A 26 1.66 10.45 -25.81
N TYR A 27 2.01 10.91 -24.60
CA TYR A 27 1.41 12.08 -23.95
C TYR A 27 2.28 13.36 -24.01
N ASN A 28 3.28 13.42 -24.90
CA ASN A 28 4.19 14.57 -25.04
C ASN A 28 4.81 15.04 -23.70
N GLY A 29 5.06 14.11 -22.78
CA GLY A 29 5.58 14.38 -21.44
C GLY A 29 4.56 14.93 -20.43
N ILE A 30 3.32 15.21 -20.82
CA ILE A 30 2.27 15.78 -19.95
C ILE A 30 1.42 14.66 -19.34
N LEU A 31 1.95 14.04 -18.27
CA LEU A 31 1.27 12.95 -17.56
C LEU A 31 -0.01 13.39 -16.80
N ALA A 32 -0.26 14.69 -16.65
CA ALA A 32 -1.44 15.19 -15.95
C ALA A 32 -2.77 14.97 -16.72
N ASN A 33 -2.69 14.65 -18.02
CA ASN A 33 -3.83 14.46 -18.91
C ASN A 33 -4.12 12.98 -19.24
N LEU A 34 -3.52 12.04 -18.51
CA LEU A 34 -3.73 10.61 -18.73
C LEU A 34 -5.21 10.24 -18.54
N ALA A 35 -5.67 9.28 -19.35
CA ALA A 35 -6.96 8.65 -19.10
C ALA A 35 -6.93 7.89 -17.76
N PRO A 36 -8.08 7.63 -17.11
CA PRO A 36 -8.10 6.99 -15.79
C PRO A 36 -7.33 5.67 -15.70
N ALA A 37 -7.48 4.81 -16.71
CA ALA A 37 -6.78 3.52 -16.77
C ALA A 37 -5.26 3.68 -16.90
N GLU A 38 -4.79 4.61 -17.73
CA GLU A 38 -3.35 4.86 -17.90
C GLU A 38 -2.74 5.57 -16.71
N LEU A 39 -3.51 6.43 -16.04
CA LEU A 39 -3.11 7.05 -14.79
C LEU A 39 -2.90 5.96 -13.74
N GLU A 40 -3.84 5.04 -13.58
CA GLU A 40 -3.71 3.90 -12.66
C GLU A 40 -2.48 3.05 -12.97
N MET A 41 -2.28 2.65 -14.24
CA MET A 41 -1.10 1.91 -14.67
C MET A 41 0.21 2.67 -14.40
N THR A 42 0.23 3.98 -14.65
CA THR A 42 1.40 4.84 -14.41
C THR A 42 1.72 4.95 -12.92
N ILE A 43 0.69 5.07 -12.07
CA ILE A 43 0.85 5.11 -10.62
C ILE A 43 1.34 3.76 -10.08
N ASP A 44 0.80 2.63 -10.57
CA ASP A 44 1.27 1.32 -10.14
C ASP A 44 2.72 1.07 -10.61
N ALA A 45 3.07 1.44 -11.84
CA ALA A 45 4.44 1.38 -12.33
C ALA A 45 5.42 2.20 -11.45
N LYS A 46 5.00 3.40 -11.00
CA LYS A 46 5.76 4.20 -10.04
C LYS A 46 5.87 3.54 -8.68
N CYS A 47 4.80 2.93 -8.17
CA CYS A 47 4.83 2.17 -6.92
C CYS A 47 5.80 0.99 -6.99
N GLN A 48 5.81 0.25 -8.11
CA GLN A 48 6.75 -0.84 -8.35
C GLN A 48 8.20 -0.34 -8.44
N ALA A 49 8.44 0.76 -9.16
CA ALA A 49 9.77 1.38 -9.23
C ALA A 49 10.25 1.85 -7.84
N ALA A 50 9.36 2.41 -7.01
CA ALA A 50 9.68 2.78 -5.64
C ALA A 50 10.02 1.54 -4.79
N ALA A 51 9.32 0.42 -4.97
CA ALA A 51 9.62 -0.84 -4.29
C ALA A 51 10.99 -1.41 -4.71
N ILE A 52 11.35 -1.34 -5.99
CA ILE A 52 12.68 -1.75 -6.47
C ILE A 52 13.77 -0.88 -5.84
N ALA A 53 13.59 0.45 -5.84
CA ALA A 53 14.52 1.38 -5.20
C ALA A 53 14.66 1.08 -3.69
N PHE A 54 13.56 0.77 -3.01
CA PHE A 54 13.57 0.38 -1.60
C PHE A 54 14.38 -0.92 -1.39
N GLN A 55 14.17 -1.94 -2.22
CA GLN A 55 14.90 -3.21 -2.12
C GLN A 55 16.41 -3.09 -2.40
N ARG A 56 16.80 -2.05 -3.14
CA ARG A 56 18.20 -1.65 -3.38
C ARG A 56 18.77 -0.74 -2.29
N LEU A 57 18.04 -0.53 -1.20
CA LEU A 57 18.39 0.38 -0.09
C LEU A 57 18.52 1.85 -0.54
N GLN A 58 17.95 2.21 -1.68
CA GLN A 58 17.88 3.60 -2.17
C GLN A 58 16.64 4.29 -1.59
N LEU A 59 16.57 4.37 -0.26
CA LEU A 59 15.35 4.73 0.46
C LEU A 59 14.86 6.16 0.12
N ALA A 60 15.77 7.13 0.04
CA ALA A 60 15.43 8.51 -0.34
C ALA A 60 14.85 8.58 -1.76
N PHE A 61 15.41 7.80 -2.67
CA PHE A 61 14.92 7.71 -4.05
C PHE A 61 13.55 7.02 -4.11
N SER A 62 13.34 5.96 -3.34
CA SER A 62 12.04 5.30 -3.19
C SER A 62 10.95 6.28 -2.70
N ALA A 63 11.23 7.04 -1.65
CA ALA A 63 10.32 8.07 -1.14
C ALA A 63 10.02 9.15 -2.18
N ALA A 64 11.04 9.60 -2.93
CA ALA A 64 10.87 10.59 -4.00
C ALA A 64 10.01 10.08 -5.16
N ILE A 65 10.15 8.81 -5.55
CA ILE A 65 9.30 8.20 -6.59
C ILE A 65 7.85 8.16 -6.11
N ALA A 66 7.60 7.69 -4.88
CA ALA A 66 6.26 7.64 -4.31
C ALA A 66 5.63 9.04 -4.21
N LEU A 67 6.40 10.04 -3.77
CA LEU A 67 5.97 11.44 -3.76
C LEU A 67 5.63 11.95 -5.18
N SER A 68 6.39 11.56 -6.20
CA SER A 68 6.08 11.91 -7.60
C SER A 68 4.74 11.31 -8.06
N ALA A 69 4.38 10.11 -7.59
CA ALA A 69 3.10 9.48 -7.88
C ALA A 69 1.94 10.22 -7.18
N ILE A 70 2.12 10.59 -5.92
CA ILE A 70 1.20 11.44 -5.16
C ILE A 70 0.97 12.78 -5.88
N GLN A 71 2.04 13.45 -6.32
CA GLN A 71 1.93 14.70 -7.06
C GLN A 71 1.20 14.52 -8.40
N LEU A 72 1.42 13.40 -9.09
CA LEU A 72 0.73 13.09 -10.34
C LEU A 72 -0.77 12.90 -10.12
N LEU A 73 -1.17 12.15 -9.08
CA LEU A 73 -2.58 12.02 -8.68
C LEU A 73 -3.19 13.40 -8.42
N LYS A 74 -2.53 14.24 -7.59
CA LYS A 74 -2.98 15.62 -7.29
C LYS A 74 -3.16 16.51 -8.52
N ARG A 75 -2.29 16.36 -9.53
CA ARG A 75 -2.31 17.17 -10.76
C ARG A 75 -3.25 16.62 -11.83
N SER A 76 -3.70 15.37 -11.69
CA SER A 76 -4.61 14.75 -12.65
C SER A 76 -5.97 15.43 -12.65
N LYS A 77 -6.54 15.60 -13.84
CA LYS A 77 -7.83 16.28 -14.03
C LYS A 77 -9.02 15.52 -13.41
N ILE A 78 -8.87 14.21 -13.21
CA ILE A 78 -9.94 13.31 -12.75
C ILE A 78 -10.37 13.64 -11.31
N LEU A 79 -9.43 14.00 -10.43
CA LEU A 79 -9.74 14.47 -9.07
C LEU A 79 -10.30 15.91 -9.06
N MET A 80 -9.99 16.72 -10.07
CA MET A 80 -10.48 18.11 -10.18
C MET A 80 -11.95 18.19 -10.61
N THR A 81 -12.41 17.28 -11.47
CA THR A 81 -13.83 17.20 -11.89
C THR A 81 -14.75 16.79 -10.73
N GLN A 82 -14.22 16.08 -9.73
CA GLN A 82 -14.96 15.61 -8.57
C GLN A 82 -15.35 16.74 -7.59
N LYS A 83 -14.48 17.75 -7.39
CA LYS A 83 -14.81 18.95 -6.59
C LYS A 83 -16.00 19.75 -7.17
N GLN A 84 -16.17 19.70 -8.49
CA GLN A 84 -17.29 20.37 -9.17
C GLN A 84 -18.61 19.59 -9.10
N HIS A 85 -18.57 18.27 -8.90
CA HIS A 85 -19.79 17.46 -8.78
C HIS A 85 -20.38 17.48 -7.37
N ILE A 86 -19.57 17.59 -6.32
CA ILE A 86 -20.04 17.70 -4.93
C ILE A 86 -20.75 19.06 -4.69
N THR A 87 -20.44 20.07 -5.50
CA THR A 87 -21.03 21.43 -5.40
C THR A 87 -22.28 21.62 -6.27
N ARG A 88 -22.70 20.63 -7.07
CA ARG A 88 -23.84 20.76 -7.97
C ARG A 88 -25.09 20.17 -7.33
N ASN A 89 -25.92 21.04 -6.75
CA ASN A 89 -27.26 20.73 -6.27
C ASN A 89 -28.02 19.83 -7.27
N PRO A 90 -28.78 18.81 -6.82
CA PRO A 90 -29.38 17.80 -7.68
C PRO A 90 -30.56 18.29 -8.55
N SER A 91 -30.87 19.59 -8.58
CA SER A 91 -32.12 20.11 -9.14
C SER A 91 -32.12 20.44 -10.64
N THR A 92 -31.13 20.01 -11.45
CA THR A 92 -31.13 20.33 -12.90
C THR A 92 -30.91 19.16 -13.87
N ALA A 93 -30.94 17.91 -13.39
CA ALA A 93 -30.64 16.73 -14.21
C ALA A 93 -31.73 16.31 -15.22
N PHE A 94 -32.78 17.12 -15.44
CA PHE A 94 -33.94 16.70 -16.26
C PHE A 94 -34.22 17.51 -17.53
N LYS A 95 -33.27 18.28 -18.09
CA LYS A 95 -33.59 19.10 -19.29
C LYS A 95 -32.70 19.06 -20.52
N ASN A 96 -31.60 18.31 -20.57
CA ASN A 96 -30.82 18.20 -21.81
C ASN A 96 -30.70 16.76 -22.29
N ARG A 97 -31.83 16.20 -22.74
CA ARG A 97 -31.86 14.99 -23.55
C ARG A 97 -32.41 15.39 -24.92
N LEU A 98 -31.56 15.88 -25.82
CA LEU A 98 -31.72 15.85 -27.29
C LEU A 98 -30.64 16.72 -27.96
N ARG A 99 -30.02 16.17 -29.03
CA ARG A 99 -28.96 16.71 -29.91
C ARG A 99 -27.54 16.38 -29.41
N THR A 100 -26.66 15.70 -30.15
CA THR A 100 -26.58 15.41 -31.59
C THR A 100 -25.53 14.32 -31.82
N ASN A 101 -25.73 13.51 -32.85
CA ASN A 101 -24.82 12.49 -33.37
C ASN A 101 -23.41 13.04 -33.66
N THR A 102 -22.38 12.42 -33.08
CA THR A 102 -21.04 12.28 -33.66
C THR A 102 -20.36 11.05 -33.05
N SER A 103 -19.93 10.14 -33.91
CA SER A 103 -19.12 8.96 -33.61
C SER A 103 -17.75 9.32 -33.04
N SER A 104 -17.43 8.82 -31.84
CA SER A 104 -16.06 8.48 -31.40
C SER A 104 -16.12 7.82 -30.03
N GLU A 105 -15.20 6.89 -29.76
CA GLU A 105 -15.08 6.06 -28.54
C GLU A 105 -15.15 6.88 -27.23
N ASP A 106 -14.83 8.17 -27.28
CA ASP A 106 -14.96 9.15 -26.19
C ASP A 106 -16.36 9.26 -25.57
N GLN A 107 -17.43 9.03 -26.33
CA GLN A 107 -18.80 9.05 -25.74
C GLN A 107 -19.07 7.82 -24.88
N VAL A 108 -18.52 6.66 -25.23
CA VAL A 108 -18.77 5.41 -24.51
C VAL A 108 -18.04 5.42 -23.17
N THR A 109 -16.79 5.88 -23.14
CA THR A 109 -16.05 6.12 -21.89
C THR A 109 -16.77 7.16 -21.03
N LYS A 110 -17.24 8.26 -21.62
CA LYS A 110 -17.96 9.32 -20.89
C LYS A 110 -19.30 8.86 -20.31
N ILE A 111 -19.99 7.93 -20.97
CA ILE A 111 -21.25 7.33 -20.49
C ILE A 111 -20.98 6.35 -19.34
N LEU A 112 -19.93 5.52 -19.43
CA LEU A 112 -19.55 4.56 -18.38
C LEU A 112 -19.15 5.28 -17.08
N TYR A 113 -18.43 6.40 -17.15
CA TYR A 113 -18.05 7.20 -15.98
C TYR A 113 -19.16 8.14 -15.45
N GLN A 114 -20.32 8.21 -16.11
CA GLN A 114 -21.46 9.03 -15.65
C GLN A 114 -22.46 8.24 -14.80
N GLU A 115 -22.31 6.92 -14.69
CA GLU A 115 -23.12 6.13 -13.78
C GLU A 115 -22.65 6.33 -12.32
N PRO A 116 -23.55 6.65 -11.38
CA PRO A 116 -23.18 7.00 -10.00
C PRO A 116 -22.31 5.95 -9.30
N HIS A 117 -22.52 4.66 -9.60
CA HIS A 117 -21.76 3.54 -9.02
C HIS A 117 -20.31 3.49 -9.55
N ASN A 118 -20.08 3.85 -10.81
CA ASN A 118 -18.75 3.92 -11.40
C ASN A 118 -17.98 5.14 -10.88
N VAL A 119 -18.66 6.25 -10.61
CA VAL A 119 -18.04 7.43 -9.97
C VAL A 119 -17.57 7.11 -8.55
N GLU A 120 -18.38 6.41 -7.75
CA GLU A 120 -18.02 6.01 -6.38
C GLU A 120 -16.91 4.94 -6.37
N ALA A 121 -16.99 3.94 -7.25
CA ALA A 121 -15.95 2.92 -7.40
C ALA A 121 -14.61 3.54 -7.85
N CYS A 122 -14.62 4.46 -8.82
CA CYS A 122 -13.43 5.19 -9.23
C CYS A 122 -12.89 6.08 -8.11
N ALA A 123 -13.75 6.77 -7.36
CA ALA A 123 -13.33 7.58 -6.21
C ALA A 123 -12.62 6.72 -5.14
N ARG A 124 -13.16 5.53 -4.84
CA ARG A 124 -12.56 4.56 -3.93
C ARG A 124 -11.23 4.01 -4.46
N LEU A 125 -11.14 3.70 -5.74
CA LEU A 125 -9.90 3.25 -6.40
C LEU A 125 -8.82 4.33 -6.35
N HIS A 126 -9.15 5.59 -6.65
CA HIS A 126 -8.21 6.70 -6.58
C HIS A 126 -7.74 6.98 -5.16
N LEU A 127 -8.61 6.81 -4.15
CA LEU A 127 -8.21 6.91 -2.75
C LEU A 127 -7.32 5.74 -2.31
N GLY A 128 -7.61 4.51 -2.73
CA GLY A 128 -6.77 3.35 -2.45
C GLY A 128 -5.37 3.52 -3.04
N LEU A 129 -5.27 3.98 -4.29
CA LEU A 129 -4.00 4.31 -4.94
C LEU A 129 -3.26 5.44 -4.21
N TRP A 130 -3.97 6.48 -3.79
CA TRP A 130 -3.41 7.58 -3.00
C TRP A 130 -2.79 7.09 -1.68
N LEU A 131 -3.54 6.29 -0.92
CA LEU A 131 -3.10 5.72 0.35
C LEU A 131 -1.93 4.75 0.15
N LYS A 132 -1.96 3.92 -0.91
CA LYS A 132 -0.85 3.04 -1.28
C LYS A 132 0.43 3.84 -1.55
N CYS A 133 0.35 4.92 -2.32
CA CYS A 133 1.52 5.78 -2.56
C CYS A 133 2.04 6.44 -1.28
N ARG A 134 1.14 6.94 -0.42
CA ARG A 134 1.50 7.52 0.89
C ARG A 134 2.21 6.49 1.76
N LEU A 135 1.68 5.27 1.82
CA LEU A 135 2.27 4.19 2.60
C LEU A 135 3.69 3.83 2.13
N ILE A 136 3.91 3.71 0.81
CA ILE A 136 5.25 3.44 0.26
C ILE A 136 6.23 4.55 0.66
N MET A 137 5.80 5.80 0.55
CA MET A 137 6.59 6.96 0.98
C MET A 137 6.93 6.88 2.47
N LEU A 138 5.93 6.62 3.33
CA LEU A 138 6.14 6.48 4.78
C LEU A 138 7.02 5.30 5.15
N THR A 139 6.89 4.18 4.45
CA THR A 139 7.75 3.00 4.66
C THR A 139 9.20 3.34 4.35
N ALA A 140 9.45 4.05 3.25
CA ALA A 140 10.79 4.52 2.88
C ALA A 140 11.36 5.55 3.86
N LEU A 141 10.53 6.46 4.38
CA LEU A 141 10.95 7.45 5.38
C LEU A 141 11.22 6.80 6.73
N THR A 142 10.33 5.93 7.20
CA THR A 142 10.50 5.16 8.43
C THR A 142 11.80 4.34 8.35
N ALA A 143 12.07 3.65 7.24
CA ALA A 143 13.31 2.92 7.04
C ALA A 143 14.57 3.83 7.03
N GLN A 144 14.49 5.06 6.53
CA GLN A 144 15.62 6.01 6.59
C GLN A 144 15.94 6.42 8.02
N LEU A 145 14.90 6.72 8.81
CA LEU A 145 15.02 7.06 10.23
C LEU A 145 15.62 5.90 11.06
N TYR A 146 15.48 4.66 10.58
CA TYR A 146 16.09 3.48 11.19
C TYR A 146 17.60 3.35 10.89
N GLY A 147 18.06 3.82 9.72
CA GLY A 147 19.44 3.66 9.25
C GLY A 147 20.35 4.85 9.57
N ILE A 148 19.78 6.05 9.71
CA ILE A 148 20.51 7.27 10.03
C ILE A 148 20.35 7.49 11.55
N GLY A 149 21.46 7.54 12.29
CA GLY A 149 21.47 7.86 13.73
C GLY A 149 21.09 9.32 14.04
N GLN A 150 20.03 9.82 13.40
CA GLN A 150 19.50 11.15 13.59
C GLN A 150 18.93 11.28 15.00
N LYS A 151 19.15 12.45 15.60
CA LYS A 151 18.48 12.83 16.84
C LYS A 151 16.98 12.86 16.59
N LYS A 152 16.18 12.67 17.65
CA LYS A 152 14.71 12.78 17.61
C LYS A 152 14.32 14.19 17.17
N ASP A 153 14.28 14.41 15.86
CA ASP A 153 14.00 15.69 15.20
C ASP A 153 12.54 15.77 14.74
N GLU A 154 12.16 16.95 14.25
CA GLU A 154 10.85 17.30 13.68
C GLU A 154 10.35 16.31 12.61
N GLY A 155 11.25 15.69 11.85
CA GLY A 155 10.91 14.68 10.83
C GLY A 155 10.25 13.41 11.39
N PHE A 156 10.53 13.03 12.65
CA PHE A 156 9.85 11.91 13.30
C PHE A 156 8.40 12.24 13.65
N LEU A 157 8.15 13.47 14.11
CA LEU A 157 6.80 13.91 14.49
C LEU A 157 5.90 14.02 13.26
N GLU A 158 6.44 14.55 12.16
CA GLU A 158 5.72 14.62 10.88
C GLU A 158 5.42 13.22 10.32
N THR A 159 6.38 12.30 10.39
CA THR A 159 6.16 10.91 9.96
C THR A 159 5.11 10.21 10.82
N ALA A 160 5.13 10.43 12.14
CA ALA A 160 4.12 9.87 13.07
C ALA A 160 2.72 10.38 12.74
N ARG A 161 2.58 11.70 12.54
CA ARG A 161 1.32 12.32 12.17
C ARG A 161 0.78 11.78 10.85
N LEU A 162 1.64 11.66 9.83
CA LEU A 162 1.25 11.12 8.54
C LEU A 162 0.82 9.64 8.62
N CYS A 163 1.39 8.86 9.54
CA CYS A 163 0.93 7.50 9.83
C CYS A 163 -0.48 7.52 10.46
N GLU A 164 -0.71 8.34 11.49
CA GLU A 164 -2.02 8.47 12.14
C GLU A 164 -3.12 8.89 11.15
N GLU A 165 -2.84 9.89 10.31
CA GLU A 165 -3.76 10.31 9.23
C GLU A 165 -4.04 9.16 8.26
N GLY A 166 -3.02 8.38 7.89
CA GLY A 166 -3.16 7.21 7.02
C GLY A 166 -4.03 6.11 7.62
N ILE A 167 -3.92 5.86 8.93
CA ILE A 167 -4.74 4.89 9.66
C ILE A 167 -6.20 5.31 9.62
N GLU A 168 -6.50 6.56 9.98
CA GLU A 168 -7.89 7.06 10.04
C GLU A 168 -8.53 7.14 8.64
N GLU A 169 -7.78 7.59 7.62
CA GLU A 169 -8.27 7.60 6.24
C GLU A 169 -8.56 6.17 5.72
N ALA A 170 -7.66 5.21 5.96
CA ALA A 170 -7.87 3.82 5.54
C ALA A 170 -9.07 3.18 6.26
N LYS A 171 -9.19 3.43 7.57
CA LYS A 171 -10.31 2.97 8.41
C LYS A 171 -11.65 3.53 7.95
N ALA A 172 -11.72 4.85 7.69
CA ALA A 172 -12.93 5.51 7.22
C ALA A 172 -13.44 4.96 5.87
N ASN A 173 -12.56 4.36 5.09
CA ASN A 173 -12.86 3.81 3.77
C ASN A 173 -12.92 2.27 3.74
N GLY A 174 -12.82 1.60 4.89
CA GLY A 174 -12.89 0.15 4.99
C GLY A 174 -11.70 -0.60 4.39
N LEU A 175 -10.58 0.09 4.12
CA LEU A 175 -9.37 -0.46 3.53
C LEU A 175 -8.48 -1.08 4.61
N VAL A 176 -8.92 -2.22 5.15
CA VAL A 176 -8.30 -2.82 6.35
C VAL A 176 -6.85 -3.26 6.15
N GLU A 177 -6.48 -3.84 4.99
CA GLU A 177 -5.08 -4.23 4.78
C GLU A 177 -4.15 -3.02 4.79
N LEU A 178 -4.53 -1.94 4.09
CA LEU A 178 -3.81 -0.66 4.12
C LEU A 178 -3.79 -0.06 5.53
N GLN A 179 -4.91 -0.11 6.26
CA GLN A 179 -4.98 0.34 7.65
C GLN A 179 -3.92 -0.38 8.49
N THR A 180 -3.85 -1.71 8.41
CA THR A 180 -2.88 -2.50 9.17
C THR A 180 -1.43 -2.27 8.72
N GLU A 181 -1.20 -1.97 7.44
CA GLU A 181 0.11 -1.56 6.94
C GLU A 181 0.56 -0.23 7.54
N PHE A 182 -0.33 0.77 7.66
CA PHE A 182 -0.02 2.03 8.36
C PHE A 182 0.18 1.82 9.87
N MET A 183 -0.64 0.98 10.50
CA MET A 183 -0.47 0.63 11.92
C MET A 183 0.89 -0.03 12.18
N LEU A 184 1.36 -0.87 11.26
CA LEU A 184 2.69 -1.46 11.34
C LEU A 184 3.79 -0.38 11.26
N GLN A 185 3.67 0.59 10.35
CA GLN A 185 4.63 1.72 10.30
C GLN A 185 4.61 2.54 11.59
N ALA A 186 3.44 2.77 12.18
CA ALA A 186 3.31 3.45 13.47
C ALA A 186 4.00 2.68 14.61
N VAL A 187 3.77 1.36 14.72
CA VAL A 187 4.48 0.50 15.68
C VAL A 187 6.00 0.57 15.51
N LEU A 188 6.46 0.50 14.26
CA LEU A 188 7.89 0.61 13.96
C LEU A 188 8.43 1.97 14.42
N LEU A 189 7.72 3.06 14.15
CA LEU A 189 8.15 4.38 14.59
C LEU A 189 8.19 4.50 16.12
N ASP A 190 7.17 3.96 16.80
CA ASP A 190 7.06 4.00 18.26
C ASP A 190 8.15 3.18 18.96
N PHE A 191 8.53 2.03 18.41
CA PHE A 191 9.69 1.27 18.89
C PHE A 191 10.98 2.10 18.85
N ARG A 192 11.17 2.93 17.81
CA ARG A 192 12.35 3.81 17.70
C ARG A 192 12.29 4.99 18.65
N LEU A 193 11.11 5.57 18.81
CA LEU A 193 10.91 6.68 19.74
C LEU A 193 10.95 6.24 21.20
N GLY A 194 10.93 4.94 21.48
CA GLY A 194 10.90 4.39 22.84
C GLY A 194 9.60 4.75 23.55
N ARG A 195 8.49 4.84 22.79
CA ARG A 195 7.16 5.15 23.35
C ARG A 195 6.63 4.00 24.20
N VAL A 196 5.56 4.29 24.94
CA VAL A 196 4.99 3.42 25.97
C VAL A 196 4.60 2.06 25.39
N LYS A 197 5.10 0.98 26.02
CA LYS A 197 4.88 -0.40 25.57
C LYS A 197 3.40 -0.78 25.50
N ASP A 198 2.57 -0.22 26.38
CA ASP A 198 1.13 -0.52 26.44
C ASP A 198 0.40 -0.08 25.18
N TYR A 199 0.69 1.12 24.67
CA TYR A 199 0.10 1.61 23.42
C TYR A 199 0.49 0.73 22.22
N ILE A 200 1.78 0.37 22.12
CA ILE A 200 2.28 -0.52 21.07
C ILE A 200 1.59 -1.89 21.15
N LYS A 201 1.38 -2.42 22.36
CA LYS A 201 0.71 -3.69 22.61
C LYS A 201 -0.76 -3.65 22.17
N THR A 202 -1.49 -2.59 22.51
CA THR A 202 -2.87 -2.38 22.05
C THR A 202 -2.92 -2.33 20.52
N LEU A 203 -2.05 -1.55 19.89
CA LEU A 203 -2.05 -1.41 18.44
C LEU A 203 -1.76 -2.74 17.71
N LEU A 204 -0.86 -3.56 18.26
CA LEU A 204 -0.58 -4.90 17.76
C LEU A 204 -1.74 -5.89 17.97
N GLN A 205 -2.48 -5.76 19.08
CA GLN A 205 -3.69 -6.55 19.32
C GLN A 205 -4.79 -6.19 18.32
N ASP A 206 -4.99 -4.89 18.06
CA ASP A 206 -5.95 -4.40 17.10
C ASP A 206 -5.63 -4.91 15.68
N MET A 207 -4.36 -4.85 15.26
CA MET A 207 -3.92 -5.43 13.97
C MET A 207 -4.24 -6.93 13.88
N LYS A 208 -3.95 -7.68 14.95
CA LYS A 208 -4.23 -9.11 15.01
C LYS A 208 -5.73 -9.40 14.87
N GLU A 209 -6.59 -8.64 15.54
CA GLU A 209 -8.04 -8.80 15.48
C GLU A 209 -8.59 -8.45 14.08
N LEU A 210 -8.17 -7.31 13.53
CA LEU A 210 -8.58 -6.84 12.21
C LEU A 210 -8.25 -7.83 11.08
N LEU A 211 -7.13 -8.54 11.19
CA LEU A 211 -6.70 -9.51 10.17
C LEU A 211 -7.27 -10.92 10.39
N ASN A 212 -7.41 -11.37 11.64
CA ASN A 212 -7.96 -12.71 11.92
C ASN A 212 -9.47 -12.82 11.70
N THR A 213 -10.21 -11.72 11.78
CA THR A 213 -11.65 -11.69 11.52
C THR A 213 -11.99 -11.93 10.04
N ARG A 214 -11.00 -11.90 9.14
CA ARG A 214 -11.20 -12.02 7.69
C ARG A 214 -10.87 -13.42 7.19
N GLN A 215 -11.74 -13.93 6.33
CA GLN A 215 -11.57 -15.25 5.69
C GLN A 215 -10.45 -15.26 4.66
N PHE A 216 -10.25 -14.15 3.96
CA PHE A 216 -9.24 -13.98 2.92
C PHE A 216 -8.45 -12.70 3.19
N ILE A 217 -7.14 -12.84 3.24
CA ILE A 217 -6.18 -11.75 3.38
C ILE A 217 -5.00 -11.99 2.44
N SER A 218 -4.41 -10.91 1.93
CA SER A 218 -3.26 -11.00 1.03
C SER A 218 -2.03 -11.60 1.71
N PRO A 219 -1.04 -12.12 0.95
CA PRO A 219 0.23 -12.57 1.52
C PRO A 219 0.95 -11.48 2.33
N SER A 220 0.85 -10.21 1.91
CA SER A 220 1.38 -9.06 2.66
C SER A 220 0.72 -8.97 4.03
N ALA A 221 -0.61 -8.98 4.08
CA ALA A 221 -1.38 -8.94 5.33
C ALA A 221 -1.10 -10.15 6.23
N GLN A 222 -0.89 -11.35 5.67
CA GLN A 222 -0.47 -12.52 6.45
C GLN A 222 0.91 -12.33 7.11
N MET A 223 1.87 -11.73 6.39
CA MET A 223 3.18 -11.41 6.96
C MET A 223 3.06 -10.39 8.10
N ILE A 224 2.20 -9.38 7.96
CA ILE A 224 1.93 -8.38 9.00
C ILE A 224 1.30 -9.04 10.22
N LEU A 225 0.34 -9.94 10.03
CA LEU A 225 -0.27 -10.72 11.11
C LEU A 225 0.78 -11.55 11.85
N ALA A 226 1.64 -12.27 11.13
CA ALA A 226 2.72 -13.05 11.72
C ALA A 226 3.69 -12.15 12.51
N GLN A 227 4.07 -11.00 11.94
CA GLN A 227 4.93 -10.02 12.61
C GLN A 227 4.27 -9.47 13.88
N ALA A 228 2.99 -9.14 13.85
CA ALA A 228 2.28 -8.63 15.01
C ALA A 228 2.20 -9.65 16.14
N ILE A 229 1.94 -10.92 15.81
CA ILE A 229 1.93 -12.04 16.76
C ILE A 229 3.30 -12.23 17.40
N LEU A 230 4.37 -12.21 16.61
CA LEU A 230 5.75 -12.35 17.10
C LEU A 230 6.11 -11.19 18.06
N GLN A 231 5.84 -9.95 17.66
CA GLN A 231 6.14 -8.77 18.46
C GLN A 231 5.35 -8.73 19.78
N LEU A 232 4.06 -9.11 19.77
CA LEU A 232 3.27 -9.27 21.00
C LEU A 232 3.87 -10.31 21.94
N THR A 233 4.36 -11.42 21.38
CA THR A 233 4.98 -12.49 22.16
C THR A 233 6.27 -12.00 22.84
N ASP A 234 7.08 -11.24 22.12
CA ASP A 234 8.32 -10.69 22.67
C ASP A 234 8.07 -9.61 23.73
N LEU A 235 7.08 -8.73 23.52
CA LEU A 235 6.66 -7.76 24.52
C LEU A 235 6.18 -8.44 25.82
N ARG A 236 5.35 -9.50 25.71
CA ARG A 236 4.92 -10.30 26.87
C ARG A 236 6.09 -10.94 27.61
N LYS A 237 7.10 -11.47 26.91
CA LYS A 237 8.31 -12.02 27.57
C LYS A 237 9.07 -10.97 28.38
N THR A 238 9.09 -9.71 27.93
CA THR A 238 9.72 -8.62 28.70
C THR A 238 8.96 -8.27 29.98
N GLU A 239 7.67 -8.63 30.07
CA GLU A 239 6.82 -8.44 31.26
C GLU A 239 6.86 -9.67 32.19
N THR A 240 6.87 -10.90 31.65
CA THR A 240 6.81 -12.16 32.42
C THR A 240 8.18 -12.69 32.85
N LEU A 241 9.10 -11.81 33.30
CA LEU A 241 10.31 -12.25 34.01
C LEU A 241 10.00 -12.92 35.37
N CYS A 242 8.71 -13.00 35.75
CA CYS A 242 8.20 -13.82 36.84
C CYS A 242 6.94 -14.56 36.37
N ILE A 243 6.96 -15.90 36.28
CA ILE A 243 5.87 -16.92 36.35
C ILE A 243 6.21 -18.15 35.48
N SER A 244 5.76 -19.33 35.93
CA SER A 244 6.27 -20.69 35.65
C SER A 244 6.48 -21.08 34.18
N LYS A 245 7.53 -21.87 33.96
CA LYS A 245 8.16 -22.13 32.65
C LYS A 245 7.33 -22.99 31.70
N ASP A 246 6.47 -23.89 32.20
CA ASP A 246 5.96 -25.00 31.38
C ASP A 246 4.71 -24.65 30.54
N ALA A 247 3.71 -23.97 31.11
CA ALA A 247 2.52 -23.55 30.36
C ALA A 247 2.86 -22.50 29.29
N VAL A 248 3.76 -21.58 29.63
CA VAL A 248 4.29 -20.57 28.70
C VAL A 248 5.10 -21.22 27.58
N MET A 249 5.80 -22.34 27.84
CA MET A 249 6.55 -23.06 26.82
C MET A 249 5.64 -23.79 25.82
N GLN A 250 4.53 -24.38 26.28
CA GLN A 250 3.54 -25.00 25.39
C GLN A 250 2.83 -23.97 24.50
N GLU A 251 2.43 -22.82 25.06
CA GLU A 251 1.85 -21.72 24.29
C GLU A 251 2.86 -21.22 23.24
N LYS A 252 4.14 -21.02 23.62
CA LYS A 252 5.23 -20.65 22.69
C LYS A 252 5.39 -21.62 21.53
N ILE A 253 5.41 -22.93 21.80
CA ILE A 253 5.56 -23.96 20.77
C ILE A 253 4.38 -23.90 19.80
N SER A 254 3.15 -23.79 20.31
CA SER A 254 1.94 -23.71 19.48
C SER A 254 1.94 -22.49 18.54
N LEU A 255 2.45 -21.35 19.02
CA LEU A 255 2.55 -20.11 18.25
C LEU A 255 3.66 -20.15 17.21
N CYS A 256 4.84 -20.67 17.56
CA CYS A 256 5.92 -20.87 16.59
C CYS A 256 5.51 -21.84 15.48
N LEU A 257 4.83 -22.93 15.81
CA LEU A 257 4.30 -23.86 14.81
C LEU A 257 3.26 -23.20 13.90
N SER A 258 2.42 -22.31 14.45
CA SER A 258 1.44 -21.56 13.66
C SER A 258 2.12 -20.56 12.71
N ALA A 259 3.12 -19.82 13.17
CA ALA A 259 3.88 -18.90 12.33
C ALA A 259 4.66 -19.65 11.24
N GLN A 260 5.30 -20.77 11.61
CA GLN A 260 6.03 -21.62 10.66
C GLN A 260 5.09 -22.19 9.60
N LYS A 261 3.89 -22.63 9.98
CA LYS A 261 2.88 -23.12 9.04
C LYS A 261 2.48 -22.05 8.03
N LEU A 262 2.20 -20.82 8.49
CA LEU A 262 1.85 -19.71 7.59
C LEU A 262 2.98 -19.40 6.60
N ILE A 263 4.23 -19.39 7.05
CA ILE A 263 5.39 -19.18 6.17
C ILE A 263 5.52 -20.32 5.15
N LEU A 264 5.32 -21.56 5.58
CA LEU A 264 5.40 -22.72 4.69
C LEU A 264 4.30 -22.71 3.63
N ASP A 265 3.06 -22.37 4.04
CA ASP A 265 1.91 -22.24 3.14
C ASP A 265 2.18 -21.18 2.06
N GLN A 266 2.85 -20.07 2.41
CA GLN A 266 3.28 -19.05 1.46
C GLN A 266 4.33 -19.57 0.47
N VAL A 267 5.36 -20.28 0.95
CA VAL A 267 6.40 -20.84 0.08
C VAL A 267 5.80 -21.85 -0.90
N LEU A 268 4.89 -22.70 -0.45
CA LEU A 268 4.21 -23.69 -1.28
C LEU A 268 3.27 -23.05 -2.31
N THR A 269 2.59 -21.95 -1.97
CA THR A 269 1.80 -21.21 -2.96
C THR A 269 2.70 -20.62 -4.05
N PHE A 270 3.90 -20.12 -3.72
CA PHE A 270 4.86 -19.65 -4.71
C PHE A 270 5.36 -20.77 -5.64
N GLU A 271 5.60 -21.99 -5.15
CA GLU A 271 5.98 -23.15 -5.98
C GLU A 271 4.85 -23.59 -6.93
N CYS A 272 3.59 -23.52 -6.49
CA CYS A 272 2.43 -23.75 -7.37
C CYS A 272 2.33 -22.70 -8.49
N PHE A 273 2.65 -21.43 -8.23
CA PHE A 273 2.68 -20.40 -9.27
C PHE A 273 3.85 -20.59 -10.26
N LEU A 274 5.01 -21.04 -9.80
CA LEU A 274 6.18 -21.35 -10.64
C LEU A 274 5.97 -22.59 -11.52
N SER A 275 5.36 -23.64 -10.99
CA SER A 275 5.03 -24.86 -11.76
C SER A 275 3.94 -24.60 -12.81
N MET A 276 2.94 -23.78 -12.50
CA MET A 276 1.90 -23.35 -13.44
C MET A 276 2.44 -22.44 -14.57
N SER A 277 3.46 -21.63 -14.31
CA SER A 277 4.08 -20.77 -15.32
C SER A 277 5.07 -21.50 -16.22
N LEU A 278 5.73 -22.56 -15.73
CA LEU A 278 6.55 -23.47 -16.54
C LEU A 278 5.72 -24.40 -17.45
N LEU A 279 4.49 -24.75 -17.07
CA LEU A 279 3.57 -25.54 -17.89
C LEU A 279 2.93 -24.75 -19.05
N LYS A 280 2.99 -23.41 -19.04
CA LYS A 280 2.51 -22.55 -20.14
C LYS A 280 3.58 -22.21 -21.20
N GLN A 281 4.81 -22.72 -21.06
CA GLN A 281 5.91 -22.55 -22.02
C GLN A 281 6.27 -23.83 -22.79
N LYS A 282 5.41 -24.85 -22.77
CA LYS A 282 5.45 -26.01 -23.67
C LYS A 282 4.18 -26.05 -24.51
#